data_AF-A0A836BEU2-F1
#
_entry.id   AF-A0A836BEU2-F1
#
_cell.length_a   1.000
_cell.length_b   1.000
_cell.length_c   1.000
_cell.angle_alpha   90.00
_cell.angle_beta   90.00
_cell.angle_gamma   90.00
#
_symmetry.space_group_name_H-M   'P 1'
#
loop_
_entity.id
_entity.type
_entity.pdbx_description
1 polymer ?
#
loop_
_entity_poly.entity_id
_entity_poly.type
_entity_poly.pdbx_seq_one_letter_code
_entity_poly.pdbx_strand_id
1 'polypeptide(L)' 'MQDNNSTSITETENEQEETLEDSELISNGEIEPKVPEWVRNIALWYGEGILSEDEFIDAIRFLIKEGVVIV' A
#
# COMPACT_ATOMS: atom_id res chain seq x y z
N MET A 1 60.25 -23.96 -4.99
CA MET A 1 60.48 -23.65 -6.42
C MET A 1 59.21 -23.02 -6.94
N GLN A 2 59.40 -21.79 -7.45
CA GLN A 2 58.53 -20.85 -8.15
C GLN A 2 57.04 -20.70 -7.77
N ASP A 3 56.82 -19.64 -7.00
CA ASP A 3 55.92 -18.52 -7.28
C ASP A 3 55.91 -18.06 -8.76
N ASN A 4 54.71 -17.89 -9.34
CA ASN A 4 54.41 -16.94 -10.42
C ASN A 4 52.92 -16.96 -10.79
N ASN A 5 52.15 -16.00 -10.30
CA ASN A 5 51.58 -14.97 -11.17
C ASN A 5 50.77 -14.00 -10.30
N SER A 6 51.39 -12.86 -10.01
CA SER A 6 50.66 -11.67 -9.60
C SER A 6 50.16 -11.03 -10.90
N THR A 7 48.86 -10.95 -11.09
CA THR A 7 48.22 -9.97 -11.98
C THR A 7 46.83 -9.68 -11.47
N SER A 8 46.64 -8.43 -11.07
CA SER A 8 45.38 -7.78 -10.74
C SER A 8 44.30 -8.12 -11.76
N ILE A 9 43.14 -8.54 -11.27
CA ILE A 9 41.87 -8.08 -11.81
C ILE A 9 41.14 -7.36 -10.69
N THR A 10 41.22 -6.04 -10.77
CA THR A 10 40.27 -5.10 -10.21
C THR A 10 38.89 -5.44 -10.75
N GLU A 11 37.90 -5.63 -9.88
CA GLU A 11 36.45 -5.43 -10.08
C GLU A 11 35.69 -6.30 -9.08
N THR A 12 35.64 -5.82 -7.85
CA THR A 12 34.40 -5.84 -7.06
C THR A 12 34.33 -4.42 -6.50
N GLU A 13 33.86 -3.49 -7.34
CA GLU A 13 32.50 -2.97 -7.23
C GLU A 13 32.13 -2.69 -5.77
N ASN A 14 32.54 -1.50 -5.36
CA ASN A 14 31.63 -0.53 -4.74
C ASN A 14 31.03 -0.92 -3.38
N GLU A 15 31.87 -0.84 -2.34
CA GLU A 15 31.40 -0.61 -0.97
C GLU A 15 31.11 0.89 -0.76
N GLN A 16 30.11 1.40 -1.47
CA GLN A 16 29.27 2.51 -1.04
C GLN A 16 27.87 1.93 -1.16
N GLU A 17 27.11 1.76 -0.09
CA GLU A 17 26.49 2.85 0.61
C GLU A 17 25.90 2.30 1.92
N GLU A 18 26.00 3.08 2.98
CA GLU A 18 25.29 2.91 4.24
C GLU A 18 23.78 2.94 3.95
N THR A 19 23.19 1.79 3.64
CA THR A 19 21.76 1.69 3.38
C THR A 19 21.02 1.73 4.71
N LEU A 20 20.64 2.94 5.08
CA LEU A 20 19.44 3.32 5.83
C LEU A 20 18.84 2.17 6.65
N GLU A 21 19.21 2.16 7.91
CA GLU A 21 18.57 1.40 8.96
C GLU A 21 17.04 1.60 8.95
N ASP A 22 16.36 0.53 9.38
CA ASP A 22 14.99 0.52 9.88
C ASP A 22 13.85 0.56 8.86
N SER A 23 13.68 -0.55 8.14
CA SER A 23 12.35 -0.93 7.65
C SER A 23 12.17 -2.45 7.57
N GLU A 24 12.62 -3.20 8.58
CA GLU A 24 12.04 -4.51 8.86
C GLU A 24 10.85 -4.36 9.82
N LEU A 25 9.72 -3.85 9.31
CA LEU A 25 8.42 -4.12 9.92
C LEU A 25 7.72 -5.21 9.12
N ILE A 26 8.02 -6.45 9.50
CA ILE A 26 7.05 -7.54 9.41
C ILE A 26 5.88 -7.16 10.34
N SER A 27 4.95 -6.35 9.82
CA SER A 27 3.65 -6.15 10.47
C SER A 27 2.85 -7.43 10.30
N ASN A 28 2.37 -7.97 11.41
CA ASN A 28 1.56 -9.17 11.49
C ASN A 28 0.25 -8.99 10.72
N GLY A 29 0.27 -9.14 9.39
CA GLY A 29 -0.91 -9.28 8.54
C GLY A 29 -2.06 -8.33 8.86
N GLU A 30 -1.78 -7.06 9.17
CA GLU A 30 -2.84 -6.06 9.28
C GLU A 30 -3.36 -5.82 7.87
N ILE A 31 -4.53 -6.41 7.59
CA ILE A 31 -5.35 -6.00 6.45
C ILE A 31 -5.72 -4.55 6.76
N GLU A 32 -4.95 -3.59 6.27
CA GLU A 32 -5.39 -2.20 6.29
C GLU A 32 -6.76 -2.18 5.61
N PRO A 33 -7.84 -1.77 6.31
CA PRO A 33 -9.16 -1.76 5.73
C PRO A 33 -9.18 -0.73 4.61
N LYS A 34 -8.91 -1.19 3.39
CA LYS A 34 -8.96 -0.36 2.20
C LYS A 34 -10.41 0.04 1.99
N VAL A 35 -10.65 1.35 2.08
CA VAL A 35 -11.94 1.94 1.73
C VAL A 35 -12.29 1.52 0.29
N PRO A 36 -13.41 0.82 0.07
CA PRO A 36 -13.82 0.40 -1.27
C PRO A 36 -14.06 1.59 -2.21
N GLU A 37 -13.81 1.39 -3.50
CA GLU A 37 -13.99 2.44 -4.52
C GLU A 37 -15.42 2.99 -4.55
N TRP A 38 -16.42 2.15 -4.32
CA TRP A 38 -17.82 2.59 -4.28
C TRP A 38 -18.09 3.59 -3.14
N VAL A 39 -17.43 3.43 -1.96
CA VAL A 39 -17.60 4.37 -0.84
C VAL A 39 -17.07 5.74 -1.26
N ARG A 40 -15.93 5.75 -1.95
CA ARG A 40 -15.32 6.98 -2.46
C ARG A 40 -16.25 7.70 -3.42
N ASN A 41 -16.91 6.97 -4.33
CA ASN A 41 -17.83 7.57 -5.29
C ASN A 41 -19.07 8.20 -4.61
N ILE A 42 -19.67 7.49 -3.65
CA ILE A 42 -20.84 8.01 -2.93
C ILE A 42 -20.44 9.22 -2.05
N ALA A 43 -19.27 9.18 -1.41
CA ALA A 43 -18.75 10.29 -0.62
C ALA A 43 -18.41 11.51 -1.48
N LEU A 44 -17.90 11.30 -2.71
CA LEU A 44 -17.67 12.37 -3.68
C LEU A 44 -18.99 13.08 -4.04
N TRP A 45 -20.03 12.30 -4.39
CA TRP A 45 -21.34 12.87 -4.73
C TRP A 45 -22.02 13.57 -3.55
N TYR A 46 -21.82 13.10 -2.33
CA TYR A 46 -22.25 13.80 -1.13
C TYR A 46 -21.48 15.13 -0.95
N GLY A 47 -20.16 15.11 -1.12
CA GLY A 47 -19.33 16.32 -1.02
C GLY A 47 -19.60 17.36 -2.11
N GLU A 48 -20.04 16.91 -3.29
CA GLU A 48 -20.49 17.76 -4.38
C GLU A 48 -21.94 18.27 -4.21
N GLY A 49 -22.66 17.81 -3.17
CA GLY A 49 -24.05 18.17 -2.90
C GLY A 49 -25.05 17.56 -3.90
N ILE A 50 -24.63 16.53 -4.63
CA ILE A 50 -25.48 15.77 -5.55
C ILE A 50 -26.41 14.84 -4.77
N LEU A 51 -25.92 14.28 -3.66
CA LEU A 51 -26.70 13.48 -2.73
C LEU A 51 -27.00 14.28 -1.46
N SER A 52 -28.25 14.21 -1.02
CA SER A 52 -28.63 14.63 0.33
C SER A 52 -28.10 13.66 1.38
N GLU A 53 -28.06 14.11 2.64
CA GLU A 53 -27.65 13.26 3.78
C GLU A 53 -28.52 12.00 3.90
N ASP A 54 -29.83 12.12 3.69
CA ASP A 54 -30.76 11.00 3.72
C ASP A 54 -30.46 9.98 2.60
N GLU A 55 -30.23 10.45 1.38
CA GLU A 55 -29.87 9.59 0.24
C GLU A 55 -28.52 8.90 0.43
N PHE A 56 -27.56 9.59 1.04
CA PHE A 56 -26.25 9.02 1.38
C PHE A 56 -26.38 7.84 2.37
N ILE A 57 -27.17 8.04 3.44
CA ILE A 57 -27.42 7.00 4.45
C ILE A 57 -28.17 5.82 3.83
N ASP A 58 -29.16 6.09 2.99
CA ASP A 58 -29.94 5.03 2.33
C ASP A 58 -29.12 4.23 1.32
N ALA A 59 -28.20 4.87 0.59
CA ALA A 59 -27.25 4.18 -0.28
C ALA A 59 -26.33 3.22 0.49
N ILE A 60 -25.80 3.64 1.65
CA ILE A 60 -24.98 2.77 2.50
C ILE A 60 -25.81 1.61 3.05
N ARG A 61 -27.04 1.88 3.53
CA ARG A 61 -27.96 0.82 4.02
C ARG A 61 -28.27 -0.20 2.95
N PHE A 62 -28.47 0.23 1.71
CA PHE A 62 -28.68 -0.67 0.58
C PHE A 62 -27.47 -1.58 0.37
N LEU A 63 -26.25 -1.03 0.38
CA LEU A 63 -25.04 -1.81 0.13
C LEU A 63 -24.71 -2.81 1.25
N ILE A 64 -25.05 -2.49 2.49
CA ILE A 64 -24.96 -3.43 3.61
C ILE A 64 -25.95 -4.59 3.40
N LYS A 65 -27.19 -4.30 2.96
CA LYS A 65 -28.20 -5.33 2.68
C LYS A 65 -27.79 -6.25 1.53
N GLU A 66 -27.18 -5.71 0.49
CA GLU A 66 -26.69 -6.47 -0.66
C GLU A 66 -25.40 -7.27 -0.36
N GLY A 67 -24.83 -7.15 0.85
CA GLY A 67 -23.61 -7.87 1.25
C GLY A 67 -22.33 -7.38 0.57
N VAL A 68 -22.37 -6.19 -0.03
CA VAL A 68 -21.20 -5.55 -0.66
C VAL A 68 -20.27 -4.94 0.41
N VAL A 69 -20.83 -4.61 1.57
CA VAL A 69 -20.10 -4.15 2.76
C VAL A 69 -20.14 -5.26 3.81
N ILE A 70 -18.97 -5.72 4.24
CA ILE A 70 -18.82 -6.59 5.40
C ILE A 70 -18.26 -5.71 6.51
N VAL A 71 -19.06 -5.51 7.55
CA VAL A 71 -18.70 -4.77 8.78
C VAL A 71 -18.16 -5.70 9.85
#